data_AF-A0A2D7V152-F1
#
_entry.id   AF-A0A2D7V152-F1
#
_cell.length_a   1.000
_cell.length_b   1.000
_cell.length_c   1.000
_cell.angle_alpha   90.00
_cell.angle_beta   90.00
_cell.angle_gamma   90.00
#
_symmetry.space_group_name_H-M   'P 1'
#
loop_
_entity.id
_entity.type
_entity.pdbx_description
1 polymer ?
#
loop_
_entity_poly.entity_id
_entity_poly.type
_entity_poly.pdbx_seq_one_letter_code
_entity_poly.pdbx_strand_id
1 'polypeptide(L)'
;MNIRTKMIDLATMWHGLHPNKSQTTLFREVVPIDDSDFSTKFRSSGLSQLFTGERIRIGSGFNCNHLYRDIRTVPHIIIYNDEKNTVVAPLGEPGRDVDKNKIAHLMVLSHLDEGPATFNELLPSTMGELEDLEGRLNTIQTAVQMLRSNTRISDCGSRVVEKANTLGVPDTMGIQEFFAYQILNMKDSVRSGFSNGGEGPGYVLNDNDGVEYGRDEEKVRSTIQDVFGGSLRGRVFIQGVDKNTQILSHIHLFMLSDEEELPEKINQDYLDVELILEIKRDFLTDVPLVRVRTPPPPVEVVPEEDEDEPLSRTQSSRNYGNRDD
;
A
#
# COMPACT_ATOMS: atom_id res chain seq x y z
N MET A 1 -11.82 -3.94 12.23
CA MET A 1 -10.86 -4.94 12.75
C MET A 1 -9.50 -4.27 12.88
N ASN A 2 -8.77 -4.44 13.99
CA ASN A 2 -7.46 -3.83 14.18
C ASN A 2 -6.44 -4.43 13.17
N ILE A 3 -5.60 -3.59 12.54
CA ILE A 3 -4.60 -4.02 11.54
C ILE A 3 -3.67 -5.09 12.12
N ARG A 4 -3.22 -4.93 13.37
CA ARG A 4 -2.36 -5.89 14.05
C ARG A 4 -2.99 -7.27 14.16
N THR A 5 -4.28 -7.34 14.52
CA THR A 5 -5.03 -8.60 14.57
C THR A 5 -5.12 -9.22 13.17
N LYS A 6 -5.42 -8.42 12.14
CA LYS A 6 -5.43 -8.90 10.73
C LYS A 6 -4.10 -9.52 10.33
N MET A 7 -2.99 -8.88 10.69
CA MET A 7 -1.64 -9.40 10.37
C MET A 7 -1.32 -10.68 11.15
N ILE A 8 -1.75 -10.83 12.41
CA ILE A 8 -1.58 -12.07 13.20
C ILE A 8 -2.37 -13.22 12.57
N ASP A 9 -3.62 -12.97 12.18
CA ASP A 9 -4.48 -13.97 11.55
C ASP A 9 -3.88 -14.42 10.21
N LEU A 10 -3.43 -13.46 9.39
CA LEU A 10 -2.75 -13.75 8.13
C LEU A 10 -1.41 -14.47 8.32
N ALA A 11 -0.64 -14.13 9.35
CA ALA A 11 0.59 -14.86 9.67
C ALA A 11 0.27 -16.30 10.10
N THR A 12 -0.77 -16.53 10.89
CA THR A 12 -1.20 -17.87 11.29
C THR A 12 -1.59 -18.70 10.06
N MET A 13 -2.38 -18.12 9.16
CA MET A 13 -2.77 -18.75 7.90
C MET A 13 -1.55 -19.03 7.00
N TRP A 14 -0.65 -18.07 6.85
CA TRP A 14 0.58 -18.21 6.07
C TRP A 14 1.42 -19.39 6.56
N HIS A 15 1.70 -19.48 7.86
CA HIS A 15 2.50 -20.57 8.42
C HIS A 15 1.81 -21.94 8.29
N GLY A 16 0.48 -21.98 8.34
CA GLY A 16 -0.29 -23.20 8.09
C GLY A 16 -0.20 -23.68 6.64
N LEU A 17 -0.22 -22.77 5.67
CA LEU A 17 -0.15 -23.08 4.23
C LEU A 17 1.29 -23.30 3.74
N HIS A 18 2.25 -22.57 4.30
CA HIS A 18 3.62 -22.43 3.82
C HIS A 18 4.63 -22.55 4.96
N PRO A 19 4.70 -23.72 5.63
CA PRO A 19 5.60 -23.91 6.76
C PRO A 19 7.05 -23.63 6.35
N ASN A 20 7.71 -22.78 7.14
CA ASN A 20 9.12 -22.39 6.97
C ASN A 20 9.48 -21.68 5.65
N LYS A 21 8.51 -21.12 4.91
CA LYS A 21 8.77 -20.33 3.70
C LYS A 21 8.58 -18.84 3.97
N SER A 22 9.53 -18.03 3.52
CA SER A 22 9.33 -16.58 3.38
C SER A 22 8.43 -16.27 2.18
N GLN A 23 7.92 -15.04 2.11
CA GLN A 23 7.15 -14.62 0.94
C GLN A 23 7.99 -14.69 -0.33
N THR A 24 9.23 -14.20 -0.27
CA THR A 24 10.20 -14.20 -1.37
C THR A 24 10.47 -15.60 -1.88
N THR A 25 10.62 -16.57 -0.97
CA THR A 25 10.88 -17.97 -1.34
C THR A 25 9.70 -18.53 -2.14
N LEU A 26 8.48 -18.36 -1.62
CA LEU A 26 7.29 -18.83 -2.30
C LEU A 26 7.05 -18.06 -3.60
N PHE A 27 7.21 -16.74 -3.61
CA PHE A 27 7.02 -15.88 -4.77
C PHE A 27 7.86 -16.37 -5.95
N ARG A 28 9.15 -16.61 -5.72
CA ARG A 28 10.08 -17.10 -6.75
C ARG A 28 9.79 -18.53 -7.21
N GLU A 29 9.22 -19.35 -6.35
CA GLU A 29 8.83 -20.73 -6.69
C GLU A 29 7.56 -20.78 -7.56
N VAL A 30 6.65 -19.81 -7.38
CA VAL A 30 5.29 -19.94 -7.91
C VAL A 30 4.91 -18.89 -8.93
N VAL A 31 5.46 -17.68 -8.90
CA VAL A 31 5.04 -16.58 -9.77
C VAL A 31 5.83 -16.61 -11.08
N PRO A 32 5.17 -16.88 -12.22
CA PRO A 32 5.86 -16.91 -13.51
C PRO A 32 6.23 -15.50 -13.98
N ILE A 33 7.43 -15.40 -14.56
CA ILE A 33 7.88 -14.17 -15.26
C ILE A 33 7.15 -14.04 -16.59
N ASP A 34 6.96 -15.14 -17.32
CA ASP A 34 6.31 -15.12 -18.62
C ASP A 34 4.78 -15.03 -18.52
N ASP A 35 4.16 -14.54 -19.60
CA ASP A 35 2.71 -14.57 -19.72
C ASP A 35 2.18 -16.00 -19.80
N SER A 36 1.25 -16.30 -18.90
CA SER A 36 0.71 -17.63 -18.67
C SER A 36 -0.55 -17.56 -17.82
N ASP A 37 -1.44 -18.55 -17.99
CA ASP A 37 -2.55 -18.77 -17.08
C ASP A 37 -2.00 -19.19 -15.71
N PHE A 38 -2.26 -18.35 -14.70
CA PHE A 38 -1.76 -18.53 -13.35
C PHE A 38 -2.75 -19.29 -12.44
N SER A 39 -3.93 -19.64 -12.94
CA SER A 39 -5.05 -20.17 -12.13
C SER A 39 -4.69 -21.43 -11.35
N THR A 40 -4.07 -22.41 -12.02
CA THR A 40 -3.70 -23.68 -11.40
C THR A 40 -2.64 -23.48 -10.34
N LYS A 41 -1.58 -22.72 -10.65
CA LYS A 41 -0.47 -22.49 -9.73
C LYS A 41 -0.93 -21.68 -8.52
N PHE A 42 -1.69 -20.60 -8.73
CA PHE A 42 -2.27 -19.76 -7.68
C PHE A 42 -3.13 -20.55 -6.68
N ARG A 43 -3.98 -21.47 -7.17
CA ARG A 43 -4.82 -22.32 -6.30
C ARG A 43 -3.99 -23.40 -5.58
N SER A 44 -3.15 -24.12 -6.32
CA SER A 44 -2.34 -25.21 -5.77
C SER A 44 -1.28 -24.73 -4.76
N SER A 45 -0.83 -23.48 -4.89
CA SER A 45 0.08 -22.85 -3.94
C SER A 45 -0.64 -22.18 -2.77
N GLY A 46 -1.94 -22.42 -2.55
CA GLY A 46 -2.68 -21.86 -1.42
C GLY A 46 -2.93 -20.34 -1.45
N LEU A 47 -2.47 -19.61 -2.47
CA LEU A 47 -2.64 -18.16 -2.56
C LEU A 47 -4.11 -17.75 -2.63
N SER A 48 -4.98 -18.58 -3.21
CA SER A 48 -6.42 -18.33 -3.25
C SER A 48 -7.12 -18.34 -1.88
N GLN A 49 -6.45 -18.83 -0.83
CA GLN A 49 -6.96 -18.78 0.54
C GLN A 49 -6.58 -17.46 1.23
N LEU A 50 -5.51 -16.81 0.79
CA LEU A 50 -5.04 -15.52 1.29
C LEU A 50 -5.67 -14.36 0.51
N PHE A 51 -5.63 -14.44 -0.82
CA PHE A 51 -6.12 -13.41 -1.73
C PHE A 51 -7.55 -13.73 -2.16
N THR A 52 -8.51 -13.17 -1.42
CA THR A 52 -9.93 -13.48 -1.53
C THR A 52 -10.74 -12.43 -2.30
N GLY A 53 -10.07 -11.38 -2.80
CA GLY A 53 -10.73 -10.29 -3.51
C GLY A 53 -11.32 -10.73 -4.85
N GLU A 54 -12.58 -10.37 -5.10
CA GLU A 54 -13.31 -10.74 -6.34
C GLU A 54 -12.69 -10.17 -7.62
N ARG A 55 -11.87 -9.12 -7.48
CA ARG A 55 -11.23 -8.42 -8.59
C ARG A 55 -9.91 -9.05 -9.04
N ILE A 56 -9.38 -10.02 -8.30
CA ILE A 56 -8.12 -10.66 -8.67
C ILE A 56 -8.30 -11.50 -9.93
N ARG A 57 -7.54 -11.18 -10.98
CA ARG A 57 -7.55 -11.93 -12.23
C ARG A 57 -6.38 -12.90 -12.24
N ILE A 58 -6.64 -14.19 -12.44
CA ILE A 58 -5.62 -15.26 -12.39
C ILE A 58 -5.45 -16.02 -13.70
N GLY A 59 -6.28 -15.73 -14.72
CA GLY A 59 -6.21 -16.36 -16.04
C GLY A 59 -5.03 -15.86 -16.90
N SER A 60 -5.06 -16.19 -18.20
CA SER A 60 -4.09 -15.69 -19.18
C SER A 60 -4.24 -14.19 -19.49
N GLY A 61 -3.18 -13.55 -19.98
CA GLY A 61 -3.20 -12.13 -20.41
C GLY A 61 -2.98 -11.18 -19.23
N PHE A 62 -3.74 -10.08 -19.18
CA PHE A 62 -3.66 -9.14 -18.06
C PHE A 62 -4.24 -9.75 -16.78
N ASN A 63 -3.36 -10.20 -15.90
CA ASN A 63 -3.69 -10.87 -14.64
C ASN A 63 -2.94 -10.22 -13.46
N CYS A 64 -3.03 -10.84 -12.28
CA CYS A 64 -2.45 -10.32 -11.05
C CYS A 64 -0.91 -10.31 -11.00
N ASN A 65 -0.25 -10.88 -12.00
CA ASN A 65 1.22 -10.87 -12.11
C ASN A 65 1.72 -9.72 -12.99
N HIS A 66 0.82 -8.93 -13.59
CA HIS A 66 1.20 -7.99 -14.62
C HIS A 66 2.21 -6.95 -14.13
N LEU A 67 2.05 -6.39 -12.92
CA LEU A 67 3.03 -5.44 -12.36
C LEU A 67 4.43 -6.07 -12.20
N TYR A 68 4.52 -7.35 -11.84
CA TYR A 68 5.80 -8.06 -11.75
C TYR A 68 6.50 -8.20 -13.11
N ARG A 69 5.72 -8.35 -14.18
CA ARG A 69 6.25 -8.44 -15.54
C ARG A 69 6.62 -7.06 -16.08
N ASP A 70 5.73 -6.09 -15.91
CA ASP A 70 5.88 -4.74 -16.44
C ASP A 70 7.11 -4.04 -15.87
N ILE A 71 7.34 -4.18 -14.55
CA ILE A 71 8.47 -3.53 -13.85
C ILE A 71 9.85 -4.06 -14.27
N ARG A 72 9.93 -5.19 -14.98
CA ARG A 72 11.18 -5.70 -15.57
C ARG A 72 11.58 -4.96 -16.84
N THR A 73 10.66 -4.18 -17.41
CA THR A 73 10.91 -3.30 -18.55
C THR A 73 10.77 -1.83 -18.12
N VAL A 74 11.18 -0.89 -18.96
CA VAL A 74 10.99 0.53 -18.65
C VAL A 74 9.49 0.85 -18.65
N PRO A 75 8.88 1.26 -17.52
CA PRO A 75 7.45 1.47 -17.42
C PRO A 75 6.93 2.55 -18.37
N HIS A 76 5.60 2.56 -18.57
CA HIS A 76 4.96 3.54 -19.44
C HIS A 76 5.10 4.98 -18.94
N ILE A 77 4.89 5.19 -17.64
CA ILE A 77 5.11 6.45 -16.96
C ILE A 77 6.01 6.20 -15.74
N ILE A 78 7.27 6.67 -15.83
CA ILE A 78 8.27 6.53 -14.78
C ILE A 78 8.61 7.91 -14.19
N ILE A 79 8.75 7.97 -12.87
CA ILE A 79 9.08 9.19 -12.12
C ILE A 79 10.51 9.16 -11.59
N TYR A 80 10.88 8.05 -10.97
CA TYR A 80 12.16 7.91 -10.28
C TYR A 80 12.55 6.43 -10.21
N ASN A 81 13.85 6.14 -10.20
CA ASN A 81 14.34 4.85 -9.75
C ASN A 81 15.67 4.98 -9.01
N ASP A 82 15.85 4.10 -8.03
CA ASP A 82 17.18 3.79 -7.50
C ASP A 82 17.67 2.45 -8.09
N GLU A 83 18.63 1.81 -7.44
CA GLU A 83 19.18 0.50 -7.87
C GLU A 83 18.20 -0.66 -7.71
N LYS A 84 17.19 -0.54 -6.84
CA LYS A 84 16.31 -1.64 -6.42
C LYS A 84 14.84 -1.41 -6.73
N ASN A 85 14.41 -0.16 -6.71
CA ASN A 85 13.03 0.26 -6.68
C ASN A 85 12.74 1.23 -7.81
N THR A 86 11.51 1.23 -8.30
CA THR A 86 11.03 2.17 -9.32
C THR A 86 9.69 2.76 -8.90
N VAL A 87 9.59 4.07 -9.08
CA VAL A 87 8.37 4.85 -8.83
C VAL A 87 7.71 5.18 -10.16
N VAL A 88 6.45 4.80 -10.28
CA VAL A 88 5.66 4.91 -11.50
C VAL A 88 4.34 5.62 -11.23
N ALA A 89 3.73 6.20 -12.27
CA ALA A 89 2.30 6.47 -12.23
C ALA A 89 1.57 5.20 -12.71
N PRO A 90 0.50 4.74 -12.02
CA PRO A 90 -0.22 3.54 -12.41
C PRO A 90 -0.94 3.74 -13.75
N LEU A 91 -1.09 2.63 -14.48
CA LEU A 91 -2.05 2.54 -15.57
C LEU A 91 -3.48 2.32 -15.02
N GLY A 92 -4.48 2.42 -15.90
CA GLY A 92 -5.89 2.40 -15.55
C GLY A 92 -6.43 3.80 -15.32
N GLU A 93 -7.08 4.02 -14.18
CA GLU A 93 -7.54 5.33 -13.73
C GLU A 93 -6.72 5.73 -12.48
N PRO A 94 -5.60 6.47 -12.65
CA PRO A 94 -4.82 6.97 -11.53
C PRO A 94 -5.73 7.76 -10.58
N GLY A 95 -5.51 7.62 -9.27
CA GLY A 95 -6.29 8.33 -8.26
C GLY A 95 -7.80 8.10 -8.29
N ARG A 96 -8.33 7.05 -8.93
CA ARG A 96 -9.78 6.74 -8.92
C ARG A 96 -10.43 6.76 -7.52
N ASP A 97 -9.64 6.40 -6.51
CA ASP A 97 -10.10 6.25 -5.14
C ASP A 97 -9.90 7.52 -4.29
N VAL A 98 -9.48 8.63 -4.92
CA VAL A 98 -9.44 9.98 -4.32
C VAL A 98 -10.28 10.95 -5.14
N ASP A 99 -10.81 11.98 -4.47
CA ASP A 99 -11.70 12.95 -5.12
C ASP A 99 -10.95 13.98 -5.96
N LYS A 100 -9.72 14.32 -5.55
CA LYS A 100 -8.87 15.35 -6.16
C LYS A 100 -7.45 14.84 -6.39
N ASN A 101 -6.67 15.59 -7.19
CA ASN A 101 -5.24 15.36 -7.38
C ASN A 101 -4.91 13.96 -7.93
N LYS A 102 -5.78 13.43 -8.79
CA LYS A 102 -5.70 12.04 -9.27
C LYS A 102 -4.38 11.69 -9.98
N ILE A 103 -3.79 12.67 -10.67
CA ILE A 103 -2.47 12.56 -11.32
C ILE A 103 -1.33 12.27 -10.33
N ALA A 104 -1.54 12.57 -9.05
CA ALA A 104 -0.57 12.41 -7.98
C ALA A 104 -0.57 11.01 -7.36
N HIS A 105 -1.37 10.09 -7.89
CA HIS A 105 -1.30 8.68 -7.52
C HIS A 105 -0.01 8.09 -8.10
N LEU A 106 0.95 7.77 -7.22
CA LEU A 106 2.19 7.10 -7.58
C LEU A 106 2.22 5.71 -6.95
N MET A 107 3.01 4.81 -7.52
CA MET A 107 3.30 3.51 -6.93
C MET A 107 4.81 3.27 -6.88
N VAL A 108 5.28 2.58 -5.86
CA VAL A 108 6.67 2.07 -5.80
C VAL A 108 6.69 0.56 -5.72
N LEU A 109 7.56 -0.03 -6.53
CA LEU A 109 7.76 -1.47 -6.64
C LEU A 109 9.26 -1.79 -6.69
N SER A 110 9.64 -2.93 -6.12
CA SER A 110 10.98 -3.49 -6.31
C SER A 110 11.07 -4.08 -7.73
N HIS A 111 12.16 -3.78 -8.43
CA HIS A 111 12.39 -4.19 -9.81
C HIS A 111 13.58 -5.14 -9.98
N LEU A 112 14.20 -5.57 -8.88
CA LEU A 112 15.33 -6.48 -8.92
C LEU A 112 14.93 -7.88 -9.40
N ASP A 113 15.83 -8.51 -10.14
CA ASP A 113 15.77 -9.94 -10.44
C ASP A 113 16.07 -10.79 -9.19
N GLU A 114 17.00 -10.31 -8.37
CA GLU A 114 17.49 -10.95 -7.16
C GLU A 114 17.19 -10.13 -5.90
N GLY A 115 16.86 -10.78 -4.78
CA GLY A 115 16.42 -10.11 -3.54
C GLY A 115 14.94 -10.28 -3.19
N PRO A 116 14.44 -9.50 -2.21
CA PRO A 116 13.10 -9.62 -1.67
C PRO A 116 11.99 -9.44 -2.72
N ALA A 117 10.96 -10.29 -2.64
CA ALA A 117 9.75 -10.19 -3.46
C ALA A 117 8.54 -10.62 -2.61
N THR A 118 7.82 -9.64 -2.07
CA THR A 118 6.69 -9.91 -1.17
C THR A 118 5.37 -9.94 -1.94
N PHE A 119 4.43 -10.74 -1.44
CA PHE A 119 3.08 -10.83 -1.98
C PHE A 119 2.19 -9.68 -1.50
N ASN A 120 2.28 -9.36 -0.21
CA ASN A 120 1.54 -8.26 0.40
C ASN A 120 2.15 -7.90 1.75
N GLU A 121 2.14 -6.62 2.14
CA GLU A 121 2.75 -6.22 3.42
C GLU A 121 1.94 -6.63 4.65
N LEU A 122 0.71 -7.11 4.53
CA LEU A 122 0.02 -7.70 5.68
C LEU A 122 0.50 -9.12 6.03
N LEU A 123 1.20 -9.78 5.12
CA LEU A 123 1.74 -11.13 5.33
C LEU A 123 3.02 -11.07 6.17
N PRO A 124 3.41 -12.16 6.87
CA PRO A 124 4.63 -12.18 7.66
C PRO A 124 5.86 -11.94 6.78
N SER A 125 6.85 -11.22 7.30
CA SER A 125 8.08 -10.87 6.59
C SER A 125 9.29 -11.37 7.35
N THR A 126 10.36 -11.65 6.61
CA THR A 126 11.73 -11.76 7.14
C THR A 126 12.36 -10.37 7.32
N MET A 127 13.53 -10.29 7.96
CA MET A 127 14.25 -9.02 8.09
C MET A 127 14.59 -8.39 6.73
N GLY A 128 15.06 -9.18 5.76
CA GLY A 128 15.36 -8.66 4.42
C GLY A 128 14.13 -8.14 3.67
N GLU A 129 12.95 -8.74 3.89
CA GLU A 129 11.67 -8.24 3.35
C GLU A 129 11.19 -6.97 4.06
N LEU A 130 11.50 -6.81 5.35
CA LEU A 130 11.25 -5.57 6.08
C LEU A 130 12.15 -4.43 5.58
N GLU A 131 13.45 -4.70 5.40
CA GLU A 131 14.41 -3.73 4.84
C GLU A 131 14.02 -3.30 3.42
N ASP A 132 13.46 -4.20 2.61
CA ASP A 132 12.92 -3.85 1.28
C ASP A 132 11.69 -2.94 1.37
N LEU A 133 10.78 -3.19 2.32
CA LEU A 133 9.63 -2.30 2.58
C LEU A 133 10.10 -0.89 2.97
N GLU A 134 11.08 -0.78 3.87
CA GLU A 134 11.69 0.49 4.27
C GLU A 134 12.38 1.19 3.09
N GLY A 135 13.10 0.42 2.27
CA GLY A 135 13.71 0.90 1.05
C GLY A 135 12.68 1.53 0.11
N ARG A 136 11.59 0.81 -0.21
CA ARG A 136 10.51 1.30 -1.07
C ARG A 136 9.87 2.58 -0.53
N LEU A 137 9.64 2.67 0.77
CA LEU A 137 9.13 3.90 1.42
C LEU A 137 10.06 5.09 1.23
N ASN A 138 11.36 4.90 1.43
CA ASN A 138 12.34 5.95 1.21
C ASN A 138 12.44 6.35 -0.28
N THR A 139 12.38 5.39 -1.19
CA THR A 139 12.38 5.64 -2.65
C THR A 139 11.18 6.50 -3.06
N ILE A 140 9.96 6.18 -2.61
CA ILE A 140 8.77 6.95 -3.02
C ILE A 140 8.74 8.35 -2.42
N GLN A 141 9.26 8.53 -1.19
CA GLN A 141 9.44 9.85 -0.60
C GLN A 141 10.48 10.67 -1.37
N THR A 142 11.58 10.04 -1.80
CA THR A 142 12.60 10.68 -2.64
C THR A 142 11.99 11.14 -3.97
N ALA A 143 11.18 10.31 -4.63
CA ALA A 143 10.50 10.68 -5.87
C ALA A 143 9.59 11.91 -5.70
N VAL A 144 8.86 12.01 -4.59
CA VAL A 144 8.06 13.20 -4.26
C VAL A 144 8.94 14.44 -4.09
N GLN A 145 10.10 14.33 -3.42
CA GLN A 145 11.04 15.44 -3.28
C GLN A 145 11.60 15.91 -4.63
N MET A 146 11.90 14.97 -5.54
CA MET A 146 12.37 15.29 -6.90
C MET A 146 11.29 16.00 -7.70
N LEU A 147 10.03 15.55 -7.62
CA LEU A 147 8.89 16.22 -8.24
C LEU A 147 8.69 17.63 -7.68
N ARG A 148 8.72 17.82 -6.36
CA ARG A 148 8.60 19.15 -5.73
C ARG A 148 9.72 20.10 -6.14
N SER A 149 10.95 19.60 -6.22
CA SER A 149 12.12 20.41 -6.60
C SER A 149 12.25 20.60 -8.11
N ASN A 150 11.36 19.97 -8.89
CA ASN A 150 11.43 19.87 -10.34
C ASN A 150 12.84 19.50 -10.83
N THR A 151 13.44 18.48 -10.20
CA THR A 151 14.79 18.02 -10.48
C THR A 151 14.96 17.59 -11.94
N ARG A 152 16.18 17.70 -12.48
CA ARG A 152 16.50 17.25 -13.84
C ARG A 152 16.35 15.74 -13.98
N ILE A 153 15.95 15.28 -15.17
CA ILE A 153 15.85 13.85 -15.50
C ILE A 153 17.16 13.12 -15.21
N SER A 154 18.32 13.74 -15.47
CA SER A 154 19.65 13.16 -15.22
C SER A 154 19.85 12.66 -13.79
N ASP A 155 19.15 13.26 -12.83
CA ASP A 155 19.29 12.96 -11.40
C ASP A 155 18.14 12.10 -10.86
N CYS A 156 17.19 11.70 -11.73
CA CYS A 156 16.00 10.92 -11.36
C CYS A 156 16.18 9.40 -11.50
N GLY A 157 17.37 8.93 -11.87
CA GLY A 157 17.70 7.52 -11.98
C GLY A 157 17.88 7.02 -13.41
N SER A 158 18.64 5.93 -13.54
CA SER A 158 19.07 5.39 -14.83
C SER A 158 17.94 5.00 -15.77
N ARG A 159 16.83 4.45 -15.25
CA ARG A 159 15.67 4.01 -16.04
C ARG A 159 14.83 5.20 -16.49
N VAL A 160 14.82 6.28 -15.72
CA VAL A 160 14.18 7.55 -16.13
C VAL A 160 14.96 8.15 -17.30
N VAL A 161 16.29 8.17 -17.22
CA VAL A 161 17.17 8.61 -18.32
C VAL A 161 16.99 7.74 -19.56
N GLU A 162 16.95 6.40 -19.41
CA GLU A 162 16.67 5.47 -20.51
C GLU A 162 15.33 5.77 -21.19
N LYS A 163 14.28 6.04 -20.39
CA LYS A 163 12.97 6.42 -20.92
C LYS A 163 13.04 7.74 -21.68
N ALA A 164 13.69 8.76 -21.13
CA ALA A 164 13.82 10.07 -21.75
C ALA A 164 14.56 9.98 -23.10
N ASN A 165 15.65 9.22 -23.16
CA ASN A 165 16.39 8.95 -24.40
C ASN A 165 15.50 8.27 -25.45
N THR A 166 14.70 7.28 -25.05
CA THR A 166 13.75 6.60 -25.95
C THR A 166 12.67 7.54 -26.50
N LEU A 167 12.30 8.56 -25.72
CA LEU A 167 11.33 9.58 -26.10
C LEU A 167 11.95 10.80 -26.81
N GLY A 168 13.28 10.86 -26.97
CA GLY A 168 13.96 12.00 -27.57
C GLY A 168 13.91 13.28 -26.71
N VAL A 169 13.77 13.12 -25.40
CA VAL A 169 13.70 14.23 -24.43
C VAL A 169 15.09 14.48 -23.83
N PRO A 170 15.55 15.74 -23.71
CA PRO A 170 16.85 16.05 -23.10
C PRO A 170 16.85 15.72 -21.60
N ASP A 171 17.94 15.15 -21.10
CA ASP A 171 18.15 14.81 -19.69
C ASP A 171 18.19 16.04 -18.75
N THR A 172 18.35 17.23 -19.31
CA THR A 172 18.27 18.53 -18.60
C THR A 172 16.85 19.01 -18.34
N MET A 173 15.83 18.39 -18.94
CA MET A 173 14.42 18.69 -18.68
C MET A 173 14.06 18.40 -17.22
N GLY A 174 13.20 19.22 -16.63
CA GLY A 174 12.68 19.00 -15.28
C GLY A 174 11.68 17.85 -15.22
N ILE A 175 11.67 17.10 -14.12
CA ILE A 175 10.87 15.89 -13.96
C ILE A 175 9.36 16.15 -14.06
N GLN A 176 8.86 17.33 -13.68
CA GLN A 176 7.44 17.67 -13.84
C GLN A 176 7.05 17.77 -15.33
N GLU A 177 7.88 18.41 -16.14
CA GLU A 177 7.66 18.50 -17.58
C GLU A 177 7.79 17.13 -18.23
N PHE A 178 8.74 16.32 -17.79
CA PHE A 178 8.88 14.95 -18.27
C PHE A 178 7.67 14.08 -17.93
N PHE A 179 7.12 14.22 -16.72
CA PHE A 179 5.91 13.52 -16.31
C PHE A 179 4.71 13.90 -17.20
N ALA A 180 4.51 15.20 -17.44
CA ALA A 180 3.50 15.68 -18.38
C ALA A 180 3.73 15.13 -19.79
N TYR A 181 4.98 15.15 -20.27
CA TYR A 181 5.35 14.67 -21.60
C TYR A 181 4.99 13.19 -21.80
N GLN A 182 5.28 12.33 -20.81
CA GLN A 182 4.95 10.91 -20.85
C GLN A 182 3.44 10.67 -20.94
N ILE A 183 2.63 11.45 -20.20
CA ILE A 183 1.17 11.38 -20.25
C ILE A 183 0.65 11.83 -21.62
N LEU A 184 1.08 12.99 -22.11
CA LEU A 184 0.56 13.60 -23.34
C LEU A 184 0.96 12.80 -24.59
N ASN A 185 2.16 12.21 -24.60
CA ASN A 185 2.71 11.45 -25.73
C ASN A 185 2.54 9.93 -25.59
N MET A 186 1.70 9.47 -24.66
CA MET A 186 1.39 8.05 -24.52
C MET A 186 0.72 7.52 -25.81
N LYS A 187 1.25 6.43 -26.34
CA LYS A 187 0.70 5.73 -27.52
C LYS A 187 -0.77 5.36 -27.31
N ASP A 188 -1.60 5.54 -28.33
CA ASP A 188 -3.04 5.22 -28.27
C ASP A 188 -3.33 3.76 -27.92
N SER A 189 -2.47 2.84 -28.36
CA SER A 189 -2.55 1.41 -27.99
C SER A 189 -2.40 1.19 -26.49
N VAL A 190 -1.53 1.95 -25.82
CA VAL A 190 -1.35 1.89 -24.37
C VAL A 190 -2.53 2.58 -23.68
N ARG A 191 -2.93 3.76 -24.15
CA ARG A 191 -4.02 4.55 -23.56
C ARG A 191 -5.36 3.82 -23.60
N SER A 192 -5.68 3.17 -24.72
CA SER A 192 -6.91 2.38 -24.89
C SER A 192 -6.89 1.03 -24.17
N GLY A 193 -5.73 0.60 -23.67
CA GLY A 193 -5.54 -0.72 -23.06
C GLY A 193 -5.28 -1.83 -24.08
N PHE A 194 -5.29 -1.57 -25.38
CA PHE A 194 -4.97 -2.56 -26.40
C PHE A 194 -3.48 -2.54 -26.77
N SER A 195 -2.63 -3.12 -25.92
CA SER A 195 -1.20 -3.29 -26.22
C SER A 195 -0.88 -4.75 -26.55
N ASN A 196 -0.09 -4.96 -27.61
CA ASN A 196 0.49 -6.27 -27.99
C ASN A 196 -0.49 -7.45 -28.07
N GLY A 197 -1.72 -7.23 -28.56
CA GLY A 197 -2.70 -8.29 -28.81
C GLY A 197 -3.53 -8.75 -27.61
N GLY A 198 -3.47 -8.04 -26.48
CA GLY A 198 -4.30 -8.29 -25.30
C GLY A 198 -5.01 -7.04 -24.76
N GLU A 199 -6.00 -7.24 -23.88
CA GLU A 199 -6.67 -6.19 -23.11
C GLU A 199 -5.91 -5.92 -21.80
N GLY A 200 -5.44 -4.69 -21.63
CA GLY A 200 -4.83 -4.15 -20.43
C GLY A 200 -5.66 -2.99 -19.83
N PRO A 201 -5.17 -2.35 -18.76
CA PRO A 201 -5.94 -1.38 -17.99
C PRO A 201 -6.13 -0.04 -18.69
N GLY A 202 -5.34 0.27 -19.71
CA GLY A 202 -5.39 1.56 -20.39
C GLY A 202 -4.76 2.69 -19.57
N TYR A 203 -5.05 3.94 -19.94
CA TYR A 203 -4.75 5.10 -19.12
C TYR A 203 -5.81 6.18 -19.34
N VAL A 204 -6.54 6.52 -18.29
CA VAL A 204 -7.61 7.53 -18.28
C VAL A 204 -7.38 8.45 -17.10
N LEU A 205 -7.11 9.72 -17.37
CA LEU A 205 -6.90 10.71 -16.32
C LEU A 205 -8.11 11.64 -16.25
N ASN A 206 -8.98 11.38 -15.27
CA ASN A 206 -10.19 12.17 -15.03
C ASN A 206 -9.92 13.28 -14.02
N ASP A 207 -10.65 14.39 -14.14
CA ASP A 207 -10.71 15.40 -13.10
C ASP A 207 -11.73 15.03 -12.00
N ASN A 208 -12.07 16.01 -11.17
CA ASN A 208 -13.00 15.85 -10.06
C ASN A 208 -14.46 15.70 -10.54
N ASP A 209 -14.78 16.21 -11.73
CA ASP A 209 -16.10 16.11 -12.37
C ASP A 209 -16.23 14.85 -13.23
N GLY A 210 -15.17 14.02 -13.29
CA GLY A 210 -15.13 12.81 -14.10
C GLY A 210 -14.82 13.05 -15.58
N VAL A 211 -14.33 14.25 -15.94
CA VAL A 211 -13.97 14.60 -17.33
C VAL A 211 -12.53 14.21 -17.58
N GLU A 212 -12.29 13.40 -18.63
CA GLU A 212 -10.95 13.01 -19.07
C GLU A 212 -10.18 14.24 -19.58
N TYR A 213 -8.95 14.42 -19.09
CA TYR A 213 -8.08 15.52 -19.49
C TYR A 213 -6.64 15.08 -19.76
N GLY A 214 -6.34 13.78 -19.83
CA GLY A 214 -5.00 13.26 -20.07
C GLY A 214 -4.42 13.58 -21.45
N ARG A 215 -5.16 14.32 -22.30
CA ARG A 215 -4.70 14.91 -23.58
C ARG A 215 -4.67 16.44 -23.58
N ASP A 216 -5.13 17.08 -22.52
CA ASP A 216 -5.12 18.53 -22.35
C ASP A 216 -3.77 18.95 -21.75
N GLU A 217 -2.89 19.52 -22.58
CA GLU A 217 -1.55 19.91 -22.16
C GLU A 217 -1.56 20.94 -21.03
N GLU A 218 -2.40 21.97 -21.15
CA GLU A 218 -2.48 23.05 -20.16
C GLU A 218 -2.95 22.49 -18.81
N LYS A 219 -4.01 21.68 -18.82
CA LYS A 219 -4.59 21.11 -17.61
C LYS A 219 -3.69 20.05 -16.97
N VAL A 220 -3.00 19.21 -17.74
CA VAL A 220 -2.03 18.25 -17.20
C VAL A 220 -0.88 18.98 -16.52
N ARG A 221 -0.27 19.96 -17.19
CA ARG A 221 0.88 20.70 -16.65
C ARG A 221 0.51 21.49 -15.40
N SER A 222 -0.62 22.23 -15.43
CA SER A 222 -1.07 23.00 -14.27
C SER A 222 -1.39 22.09 -13.08
N THR A 223 -2.05 20.95 -13.29
CA THR A 223 -2.37 20.02 -12.19
C THR A 223 -1.10 19.43 -11.57
N ILE A 224 -0.09 19.05 -12.36
CA ILE A 224 1.20 18.59 -11.81
C ILE A 224 1.85 19.70 -10.97
N GLN A 225 1.89 20.92 -11.51
CA GLN A 225 2.49 22.05 -10.83
C GLN A 225 1.77 22.39 -9.52
N ASP A 226 0.44 22.38 -9.51
CA ASP A 226 -0.37 22.68 -8.32
C ASP A 226 -0.16 21.63 -7.22
N VAL A 227 -0.15 20.35 -7.60
CA VAL A 227 0.03 19.23 -6.67
C VAL A 227 1.42 19.27 -6.02
N PHE A 228 2.48 19.44 -6.82
CA PHE A 228 3.86 19.32 -6.34
C PHE A 228 4.49 20.67 -5.97
N GLY A 229 3.89 21.79 -6.34
CA GLY A 229 4.24 23.14 -5.86
C GLY A 229 3.47 23.55 -4.61
N GLY A 230 2.39 22.85 -4.26
CA GLY A 230 1.50 23.18 -3.14
C GLY A 230 1.89 22.59 -1.78
N SER A 231 0.94 22.66 -0.85
CA SER A 231 1.08 22.21 0.56
C SER A 231 0.72 20.75 0.80
N LEU A 232 0.13 20.05 -0.18
CA LEU A 232 -0.29 18.64 -0.07
C LEU A 232 0.85 17.75 0.42
N ARG A 233 0.55 16.69 1.17
CA ARG A 233 1.50 15.71 1.68
C ARG A 233 1.28 14.34 1.04
N GLY A 234 2.38 13.65 0.79
CA GLY A 234 2.33 12.27 0.32
C GLY A 234 1.95 11.36 1.48
N ARG A 235 0.86 10.60 1.33
CA ARG A 235 0.45 9.55 2.27
C ARG A 235 0.54 8.21 1.56
N VAL A 236 1.09 7.21 2.26
CA VAL A 236 1.48 5.92 1.69
C VAL A 236 0.60 4.78 2.20
N PHE A 237 0.12 3.96 1.27
CA PHE A 237 -0.86 2.93 1.55
C PHE A 237 -0.58 1.64 0.78
N ILE A 238 -1.12 0.52 1.27
CA ILE A 238 -1.27 -0.71 0.50
C ILE A 238 -2.74 -1.13 0.48
N GLN A 239 -3.13 -1.87 -0.55
CA GLN A 239 -4.38 -2.63 -0.52
C GLN A 239 -4.15 -3.97 0.20
N GLY A 240 -5.08 -4.36 1.06
CA GLY A 240 -5.05 -5.68 1.71
C GLY A 240 -5.25 -6.82 0.72
N VAL A 241 -4.94 -8.05 1.14
CA VAL A 241 -5.09 -9.27 0.30
C VAL A 241 -6.51 -9.49 -0.26
N ASP A 242 -7.52 -8.92 0.38
CA ASP A 242 -8.94 -8.94 0.00
C ASP A 242 -9.34 -7.88 -1.03
N LYS A 243 -8.45 -6.91 -1.31
CA LYS A 243 -8.69 -5.77 -2.21
C LYS A 243 -7.67 -5.67 -3.32
N ASN A 244 -6.47 -6.18 -3.08
CA ASN A 244 -5.34 -6.08 -3.99
C ASN A 244 -5.59 -6.92 -5.26
N THR A 245 -5.35 -6.32 -6.41
CA THR A 245 -5.52 -6.95 -7.72
C THR A 245 -4.21 -7.47 -8.31
N GLN A 246 -3.07 -7.13 -7.70
CA GLN A 246 -1.74 -7.49 -8.15
C GLN A 246 -0.98 -8.18 -7.01
N ILE A 247 -0.38 -9.33 -7.28
CA ILE A 247 0.25 -10.13 -6.23
C ILE A 247 1.70 -9.73 -5.93
N LEU A 248 2.31 -8.84 -6.72
CA LEU A 248 3.54 -8.18 -6.30
C LEU A 248 3.18 -7.04 -5.36
N SER A 249 3.75 -7.05 -4.16
CA SER A 249 3.55 -5.98 -3.20
C SER A 249 4.06 -4.65 -3.76
N HIS A 250 3.22 -3.62 -3.65
CA HIS A 250 3.51 -2.27 -4.11
C HIS A 250 2.84 -1.28 -3.17
N ILE A 251 3.47 -0.13 -2.98
CA ILE A 251 2.96 0.93 -2.12
C ILE A 251 2.36 2.01 -3.02
N HIS A 252 1.14 2.40 -2.73
CA HIS A 252 0.46 3.53 -3.33
C HIS A 252 0.79 4.80 -2.55
N LEU A 253 1.10 5.89 -3.24
CA LEU A 253 1.17 7.22 -2.66
C LEU A 253 0.09 8.09 -3.27
N PHE A 254 -0.62 8.82 -2.40
CA PHE A 254 -1.54 9.88 -2.80
C PHE A 254 -1.08 11.20 -2.18
N MET A 255 -1.20 12.29 -2.93
CA MET A 255 -0.96 13.65 -2.42
C MET A 255 -2.27 14.22 -1.86
N LEU A 256 -2.37 14.25 -0.52
CA LEU A 256 -3.58 14.59 0.22
C LEU A 256 -3.34 15.81 1.13
N SER A 257 -4.41 16.50 1.51
CA SER A 257 -4.34 17.56 2.52
C SER A 257 -4.27 16.95 3.92
N ASP A 258 -3.50 17.55 4.82
CA ASP A 258 -3.50 17.17 6.25
C ASP A 258 -4.73 17.73 6.99
N GLU A 259 -5.41 18.71 6.39
CA GLU A 259 -6.58 19.39 6.98
C GLU A 259 -7.91 18.71 6.63
N GLU A 260 -7.93 17.87 5.60
CA GLU A 260 -9.12 17.16 5.14
C GLU A 260 -9.14 15.72 5.69
N GLU A 261 -10.33 15.20 5.95
CA GLU A 261 -10.49 13.77 6.25
C GLU A 261 -10.05 12.92 5.05
N LEU A 262 -9.60 11.68 5.33
CA LEU A 262 -9.25 10.75 4.25
C LEU A 262 -10.47 10.47 3.38
N PRO A 263 -10.31 10.46 2.03
CA PRO A 263 -11.40 10.05 1.14
C PRO A 263 -11.96 8.69 1.54
N GLU A 264 -13.28 8.54 1.46
CA GLU A 264 -13.98 7.36 1.98
C GLU A 264 -13.43 6.04 1.42
N LYS A 265 -13.15 6.01 0.11
CA LYS A 265 -12.58 4.84 -0.57
C LYS A 265 -11.17 4.51 -0.07
N ILE A 266 -10.34 5.51 0.24
CA ILE A 266 -9.03 5.27 0.86
C ILE A 266 -9.21 4.60 2.23
N ASN A 267 -10.12 5.13 3.05
CA ASN A 267 -10.39 4.57 4.38
C ASN A 267 -10.96 3.13 4.34
N GLN A 268 -11.66 2.77 3.27
CA GLN A 268 -12.28 1.44 3.10
C GLN A 268 -11.33 0.40 2.49
N ASP A 269 -10.56 0.77 1.47
CA ASP A 269 -9.84 -0.19 0.63
C ASP A 269 -8.32 -0.22 0.88
N TYR A 270 -7.80 0.76 1.61
CA TYR A 270 -6.37 0.96 1.81
C TYR A 270 -5.97 0.94 3.28
N LEU A 271 -4.72 0.58 3.54
CA LEU A 271 -4.14 0.47 4.87
C LEU A 271 -2.83 1.24 4.92
N ASP A 272 -2.64 1.99 6.01
CA ASP A 272 -1.46 2.83 6.23
C ASP A 272 -0.19 1.98 6.34
N VAL A 273 0.78 2.24 5.48
CA VAL A 273 2.04 1.46 5.42
C VAL A 273 2.96 1.78 6.58
N GLU A 274 2.94 3.00 7.11
CA GLU A 274 3.80 3.36 8.23
C GLU A 274 3.38 2.60 9.49
N LEU A 275 2.08 2.44 9.72
CA LEU A 275 1.54 1.61 10.79
C LEU A 275 1.86 0.12 10.58
N ILE A 276 1.77 -0.37 9.34
CA ILE A 276 2.17 -1.77 9.02
C ILE A 276 3.65 -1.99 9.32
N LEU A 277 4.51 -1.03 8.94
CA LEU A 277 5.94 -1.09 9.17
C LEU A 277 6.25 -1.14 10.68
N GLU A 278 5.62 -0.29 11.48
CA GLU A 278 5.73 -0.31 12.94
C GLU A 278 5.37 -1.68 13.52
N ILE A 279 4.22 -2.23 13.11
CA ILE A 279 3.77 -3.56 13.57
C ILE A 279 4.75 -4.67 13.15
N LYS A 280 5.29 -4.62 11.94
CA LYS A 280 6.30 -5.60 11.48
C LYS A 280 7.58 -5.52 12.29
N ARG A 281 8.06 -4.31 12.60
CA ARG A 281 9.24 -4.11 13.46
C ARG A 281 9.00 -4.74 14.83
N ASP A 282 7.84 -4.53 15.43
CA ASP A 282 7.48 -5.17 16.70
C ASP A 282 7.52 -6.71 16.61
N PHE A 283 6.96 -7.29 15.54
CA PHE A 283 6.95 -8.74 15.36
C PHE A 283 8.34 -9.34 15.13
N LEU A 284 9.26 -8.60 14.52
CA LEU A 284 10.60 -9.09 14.17
C LEU A 284 11.67 -8.79 15.23
N THR A 285 11.44 -7.79 16.08
CA THR A 285 12.41 -7.41 17.12
C THR A 285 12.23 -8.16 18.43
N ASP A 286 11.06 -8.78 18.66
CA ASP A 286 10.74 -9.65 19.79
C ASP A 286 11.42 -9.20 21.11
N VAL A 287 11.37 -7.89 21.39
CA VAL A 287 11.50 -7.41 22.77
C VAL A 287 10.19 -7.85 23.42
N PRO A 288 10.21 -8.80 24.38
CA PRO A 288 9.00 -9.14 25.08
C PRO A 288 8.51 -7.85 25.73
N LEU A 289 7.37 -7.32 25.26
CA LEU A 289 6.61 -6.36 26.02
C LEU A 289 6.12 -7.09 27.25
N VAL A 290 7.01 -7.18 28.25
CA VAL A 290 6.64 -7.34 29.64
C VAL A 290 5.61 -6.26 29.85
N ARG A 291 4.34 -6.65 29.88
CA ARG A 291 3.34 -5.87 30.58
C ARG A 291 3.88 -5.79 32.00
N VAL A 292 4.63 -4.73 32.30
CA VAL A 292 4.86 -4.34 33.68
C VAL A 292 3.44 -4.09 34.15
N ARG A 293 2.91 -5.03 34.93
CA ARG A 293 1.73 -4.77 35.74
C ARG A 293 2.18 -3.58 36.57
N THR A 294 1.73 -2.38 36.22
CA THR A 294 1.80 -1.25 37.13
C THR A 294 1.17 -1.78 38.41
N PRO A 295 1.90 -1.81 39.54
CA PRO A 295 1.27 -2.11 40.81
C PRO A 295 0.07 -1.17 40.92
N PRO A 296 -1.10 -1.66 41.36
CA PRO A 296 -2.21 -0.76 41.65
C PRO A 296 -1.67 0.38 42.52
N PRO A 297 -2.10 1.64 42.27
CA PRO A 297 -1.66 2.76 43.09
C PRO A 297 -1.86 2.38 44.56
N PRO A 298 -0.91 2.74 45.45
CA PRO A 298 -1.05 2.44 46.86
C PRO A 298 -2.42 2.95 47.30
N VAL A 299 -3.22 2.04 47.88
CA VAL A 299 -4.46 2.44 48.53
C VAL A 299 -4.04 3.38 49.65
N GLU A 300 -4.37 4.66 49.52
CA GLU A 300 -4.26 5.59 50.64
C GLU A 300 -5.13 5.03 51.76
N VAL A 301 -4.47 4.56 52.81
CA VAL A 301 -5.13 4.18 54.06
C VAL A 301 -5.71 5.47 54.61
N VAL A 302 -7.00 5.68 54.38
CA VAL A 302 -7.78 6.67 55.13
C VAL A 302 -7.66 6.25 56.60
N PRO A 303 -7.15 7.11 57.50
CA PRO A 303 -7.14 6.81 58.92
C PRO A 303 -8.58 6.57 59.37
N GLU A 304 -8.86 5.41 59.96
CA GLU A 304 -10.09 5.19 60.71
C GLU A 304 -10.07 6.16 61.88
N GLU A 305 -10.91 7.20 61.81
CA GLU A 305 -11.29 7.96 62.99
C GLU A 305 -12.25 7.10 63.80
N ASP A 306 -11.79 6.69 64.98
CA ASP A 306 -12.56 6.04 66.03
C ASP A 306 -13.75 6.94 66.43
N GLU A 307 -14.95 6.62 65.93
CA GLU A 307 -16.20 7.06 66.55
C GLU A 307 -16.93 5.86 67.15
N ASP A 308 -16.73 5.70 68.46
CA ASP A 308 -17.50 4.86 69.36
C ASP A 308 -18.99 5.26 69.34
N GLU A 309 -19.82 4.54 68.58
CA GLU A 309 -21.25 4.44 68.86
C GLU A 309 -21.74 2.98 68.91
N PRO A 310 -22.29 2.51 70.05
CA PRO A 310 -22.78 1.14 70.18
C PRO A 310 -24.28 1.09 69.89
N LEU A 311 -24.72 0.48 68.78
CA LEU A 311 -26.15 0.20 68.58
C LEU A 311 -26.47 -1.20 68.04
N SER A 312 -26.96 -2.01 68.99
CA SER A 312 -28.03 -3.01 68.97
C SER A 312 -28.26 -3.87 67.71
N ARG A 313 -28.06 -5.19 67.89
CA ARG A 313 -28.63 -6.27 67.06
C ARG A 313 -30.16 -6.19 67.05
N THR A 314 -30.74 -5.95 65.88
CA THR A 314 -32.17 -6.25 65.63
C THR A 314 -32.23 -7.49 64.72
N GLN A 315 -32.76 -8.60 65.25
CA GLN A 315 -33.08 -9.78 64.45
C GLN A 315 -34.30 -9.46 63.57
N SER A 316 -34.17 -9.54 62.25
CA SER A 316 -35.30 -9.62 61.33
C SER A 316 -35.49 -11.08 60.89
N SER A 317 -36.56 -11.68 61.38
CA SER A 317 -37.06 -12.98 60.94
C SER A 317 -37.57 -12.88 59.49
N ARG A 318 -37.12 -13.81 58.64
CA ARG A 318 -37.68 -14.05 57.31
C ARG A 318 -39.07 -14.66 57.46
N ASN A 319 -40.10 -13.94 57.03
CA ASN A 319 -41.41 -14.52 56.75
C ASN A 319 -41.44 -14.95 55.28
N TYR A 320 -41.40 -16.26 55.04
CA TYR A 320 -41.79 -16.85 53.76
C TYR A 320 -43.32 -16.97 53.74
N GLY A 321 -43.97 -16.14 52.93
CA GLY A 321 -45.39 -16.26 52.61
C GLY A 321 -45.56 -16.85 51.22
N ASN A 322 -45.91 -18.13 51.16
CA ASN A 322 -46.51 -18.76 49.99
C ASN A 322 -47.81 -18.05 49.59
N ARG A 323 -48.08 -17.98 48.29
CA ARG A 323 -49.44 -18.10 47.74
C ARG A 323 -49.37 -18.53 46.27
N ASP A 324 -49.71 -19.80 46.08
CA ASP A 324 -50.44 -20.27 44.91
C ASP A 324 -51.91 -19.82 45.02
N ASP A 325 -52.56 -19.76 43.86
CA ASP A 325 -53.96 -19.40 43.53
C ASP A 325 -54.33 -17.90 43.47
#